data_AF-A0A317ZEW1-F1
#
_entry.id   AF-A0A317ZEW1-F1
#
_cell.length_a   1.000
_cell.length_b   1.000
_cell.length_c   1.000
_cell.angle_alpha   90.00
_cell.angle_beta   90.00
_cell.angle_gamma   90.00
#
_symmetry.space_group_name_H-M   'P 1'
#
loop_
_entity.id
_entity.type
_entity.pdbx_description
1 polymer ?
#
loop_
_entity_poly.entity_id
_entity_poly.type
_entity_poly.pdbx_seq_one_letter_code
_entity_poly.pdbx_strand_id
1 'polypeptide(L)' 'MRIRRLKVNGSDATYHCMTRTVNGERLFGDREKEILRKMIWQVADFCGVEV' A
#
# COMPACT_ATOMS: atom_id res chain seq x y z
N MET A 1 -11.40 -12.84 11.46
CA MET A 1 -12.68 -12.24 11.00
C MET A 1 -12.37 -11.35 9.80
N ARG A 2 -12.91 -11.64 8.61
CA ARG A 2 -12.66 -10.83 7.41
C ARG A 2 -13.56 -9.60 7.48
N ILE A 3 -12.96 -8.42 7.69
CA ILE A 3 -13.70 -7.16 7.70
C ILE A 3 -14.02 -6.78 6.25
N ARG A 4 -15.26 -6.38 5.97
CA ARG A 4 -15.65 -5.87 4.64
C ARG A 4 -14.85 -4.60 4.35
N ARG A 5 -14.23 -4.52 3.18
CA ARG A 5 -13.57 -3.28 2.75
C ARG A 5 -14.61 -2.17 2.66
N LEU A 6 -14.40 -1.08 3.40
CA LEU A 6 -15.19 0.13 3.25
C LEU A 6 -14.88 0.77 1.89
N LYS A 7 -15.92 1.15 1.16
CA LYS A 7 -15.81 1.87 -0.11
C LYS A 7 -16.70 3.11 -0.03
N VAL A 8 -16.07 4.27 -0.04
CA VAL A 8 -16.75 5.56 -0.18
C VAL A 8 -17.01 5.80 -1.66
N ASN A 9 -18.22 6.25 -2.02
CA ASN A 9 -18.60 6.59 -3.40
C ASN A 9 -19.05 8.05 -3.46
N GLY A 10 -18.73 8.76 -4.54
CA GLY A 10 -19.16 10.15 -4.75
C GLY A 10 -18.33 11.19 -3.99
N SER A 11 -17.26 10.78 -3.31
CA SER A 11 -16.29 11.69 -2.69
C SER A 11 -14.92 11.04 -2.60
N ASP A 12 -13.90 11.87 -2.45
CA ASP A 12 -12.53 11.42 -2.18
C ASP A 12 -12.44 10.79 -0.79
N ALA A 13 -11.52 9.84 -0.62
CA ALA A 13 -11.31 9.14 0.63
C ALA A 13 -9.84 8.72 0.80
N THR A 14 -9.32 8.92 2.01
CA THR A 14 -7.99 8.45 2.42
C THR A 14 -8.14 7.18 3.26
N TYR A 15 -7.34 6.16 2.96
CA TYR A 15 -7.36 4.88 3.67
C TYR A 15 -5.99 4.57 4.26
N HIS A 16 -5.96 4.12 5.51
CA HIS A 16 -4.75 3.54 6.09
C HIS A 16 -4.60 2.09 5.63
N CYS A 17 -3.62 1.84 4.76
CA CYS A 17 -3.33 0.52 4.23
C CYS A 17 -2.12 -0.09 4.94
N MET A 18 -2.28 -1.30 5.48
CA MET A 18 -1.16 -2.09 6.02
C MET A 18 -1.06 -3.42 5.31
N THR A 19 0.17 -3.84 5.04
CA THR A 19 0.49 -5.16 4.49
C THR A 19 1.63 -5.80 5.28
N ARG A 20 1.80 -7.10 5.13
CA ARG A 20 2.90 -7.88 5.72
C ARG A 20 3.49 -8.78 4.64
N THR A 21 4.76 -9.11 4.78
CA THR A 21 5.43 -10.15 3.99
C THR A 21 4.74 -11.50 4.21
N VAL A 22 4.83 -12.35 3.19
CA VAL A 22 4.42 -13.75 3.30
C VAL A 22 5.17 -14.38 4.47
N ASN A 23 4.47 -15.19 5.27
CA ASN A 23 5.03 -15.87 6.45
C ASN A 23 5.60 -14.93 7.54
N GLY A 24 5.37 -13.61 7.46
CA GLY A 24 5.89 -12.65 8.44
C GLY A 24 7.41 -12.47 8.41
N GLU A 25 8.05 -12.84 7.30
CA GLU A 25 9.51 -12.78 7.14
C GLU A 25 10.03 -11.35 7.12
N ARG A 26 11.21 -11.10 7.70
CA ARG A 26 11.83 -9.77 7.74
C ARG A 26 12.70 -9.51 6.52
N LEU A 27 12.07 -9.43 5.35
CA LEU A 27 12.76 -9.28 4.05
C LEU A 27 13.18 -7.83 3.74
N PHE A 28 12.60 -6.85 4.43
CA PHE A 28 12.82 -5.43 4.13
C PHE A 28 13.90 -4.81 5.02
N GLY A 29 15.16 -4.84 4.55
CA GLY A 29 16.25 -4.01 5.05
C GLY A 29 16.16 -2.58 4.52
N ASP A 30 17.17 -1.75 4.77
CA ASP A 30 17.12 -0.32 4.40
C ASP A 30 17.06 -0.11 2.88
N ARG A 31 17.81 -0.91 2.11
CA ARG A 31 17.81 -0.83 0.65
C ARG A 31 16.50 -1.35 0.06
N GLU A 32 15.99 -2.46 0.59
CA GLU A 32 14.77 -3.10 0.10
C GLU A 32 13.54 -2.21 0.38
N LYS A 33 13.52 -1.49 1.51
CA LYS A 33 12.48 -0.48 1.80
C LYS A 33 12.50 0.66 0.79
N GLU A 34 13.68 1.16 0.43
CA GLU A 34 13.81 2.26 -0.52
C GLU A 34 13.33 1.88 -1.93
N ILE A 35 13.62 0.65 -2.35
CA ILE A 35 13.10 0.13 -3.63
C ILE A 35 11.58 -0.05 -3.56
N LEU A 36 11.05 -0.63 -2.48
CA LEU A 36 9.60 -0.76 -2.29
C LEU A 36 8.91 0.61 -2.33
N ARG A 37 9.48 1.62 -1.68
CA ARG A 37 8.96 3.00 -1.70
C ARG A 37 8.86 3.56 -3.12
N LYS A 38 9.91 3.40 -3.94
CA LYS A 38 9.90 3.82 -5.34
C LYS A 38 8.84 3.06 -6.16
N MET A 39 8.73 1.75 -5.97
CA MET A 39 7.72 0.94 -6.65
C MET A 39 6.30 1.38 -6.30
N ILE A 40 6.03 1.69 -5.03
CA ILE A 40 4.71 2.19 -4.58
C ILE A 40 4.37 3.48 -5.32
N TRP A 41 5.29 4.45 -5.40
CA TRP A 41 5.05 5.70 -6.12
C TRP A 41 4.84 5.51 -7.62
N GLN A 42 5.59 4.61 -8.27
CA GLN A 42 5.38 4.29 -9.69
C GLN A 42 3.99 3.71 -9.96
N VAL A 43 3.52 2.83 -9.07
CA VAL A 43 2.17 2.26 -9.20
C VAL A 43 1.10 3.28 -8.85
N ALA A 44 1.34 4.15 -7.88
CA ALA A 44 0.42 5.23 -7.50
C ALA A 44 0.15 6.18 -8.67
N ASP A 45 1.22 6.60 -9.36
CA ASP A 45 1.15 7.43 -10.57
C ASP A 45 0.34 6.73 -11.68
N PHE A 46 0.66 5.46 -11.96
CA PHE A 46 -0.11 4.66 -12.94
C PHE A 46 -1.59 4.52 -12.57
N CYS A 47 -1.91 4.33 -11.29
CA CYS A 47 -3.28 4.17 -10.82
C CYS A 47 -4.03 5.50 -10.62
N GLY A 48 -3.35 6.65 -10.73
CA GLY A 48 -3.94 7.97 -10.45
C GLY A 48 -4.37 8.15 -8.99
N VAL A 49 -3.60 7.63 -8.04
CA VAL A 49 -3.89 7.76 -6.59
C VAL A 49 -2.76 8.50 -5.86
N GLU A 50 -3.09 9.19 -4.77
CA GLU A 50 -2.13 9.86 -3.90
C GLU A 50 -1.63 8.91 -2.79
N VAL A 51 -0.32 8.93 -2.51
CA VAL A 51 0.35 8.12 -1.46
C VAL A 51 1.34 8.94 -0.66
#